data_AF-A0A2W1EHA3-F1
#
_entry.id   AF-A0A2W1EHA3-F1
#
_cell.length_a   1.000
_cell.length_b   1.000
_cell.length_c   1.000
_cell.angle_alpha   90.00
_cell.angle_beta   90.00
_cell.angle_gamma   90.00
#
_symmetry.space_group_name_H-M   'P 1'
#
loop_
_entity.id
_entity.type
_entity.pdbx_description
1 polymer ?
#
loop_
_entity_poly.entity_id
_entity_poly.type
_entity_poly.pdbx_seq_one_letter_code
_entity_poly.pdbx_strand_id
1 'polypeptide(L)'
;MKALIAHQPIPVARMQMKLRVTCPTSVLKQAIKTAPKAQPGTEEKGSSGTVKDAILGFMEKIESQDTLGAEWEAVGLVEPGAFKGLNELIEGQTKGRGNVEVLEMAVGADE
;
A
#
# COMPACT_ATOMS: atom_id res chain seq x y z
N MET A 1 29.98 -10.50 22.27
CA MET A 1 28.97 -9.65 21.61
C MET A 1 27.58 -10.23 21.83
N LYS A 2 27.03 -10.02 23.02
CA LYS A 2 25.64 -10.28 23.40
C LYS A 2 25.12 -8.95 23.89
N ALA A 3 24.66 -8.10 22.98
CA ALA A 3 24.05 -6.82 23.30
C ALA A 3 23.14 -6.48 22.12
N LEU A 4 21.92 -6.03 22.42
CA LEU A 4 20.86 -5.59 21.50
C LEU A 4 19.80 -6.62 21.06
N ILE A 5 19.65 -7.75 21.76
CA ILE A 5 18.43 -8.60 21.69
C ILE A 5 17.71 -8.52 23.05
N ALA A 6 17.65 -7.32 23.62
CA ALA A 6 16.98 -7.03 24.88
C ALA A 6 15.65 -6.34 24.57
N HIS A 7 14.60 -7.16 24.43
CA HIS A 7 13.40 -7.02 25.25
C HIS A 7 12.79 -5.62 25.38
N GLN A 8 12.67 -4.87 24.29
CA GLN A 8 11.51 -3.98 24.17
C GLN A 8 10.41 -4.83 23.54
N PRO A 9 9.44 -5.35 24.30
CA PRO A 9 8.17 -5.77 23.74
C PRO A 9 7.42 -4.49 23.34
N ILE A 10 7.95 -3.73 22.38
CA ILE A 10 7.05 -3.13 21.43
C ILE A 10 6.60 -4.36 20.67
N PRO A 11 5.34 -4.81 20.81
CA PRO A 11 4.88 -5.82 19.91
C PRO A 11 5.20 -5.28 18.52
N VAL A 12 6.09 -5.94 17.79
CA VAL A 12 6.01 -5.97 16.34
C VAL A 12 4.74 -6.80 16.01
N ALA A 13 3.63 -6.45 16.68
CA ALA A 13 2.30 -6.65 16.17
C ALA A 13 2.40 -6.01 14.81
N ARG A 14 2.16 -6.83 13.80
CA ARG A 14 2.05 -6.43 12.42
C ARG A 14 0.91 -5.43 12.39
N MET A 15 1.21 -4.17 12.69
CA MET A 15 0.21 -3.15 12.93
C MET A 15 -0.29 -2.76 11.56
N GLN A 16 -1.33 -3.41 11.09
CA GLN A 16 -1.84 -3.17 9.76
C GLN A 16 -2.65 -1.87 9.77
N MET A 17 -2.53 -1.08 8.71
CA MET A 17 -3.37 0.09 8.49
C MET A 17 -4.41 -0.25 7.45
N LYS A 18 -5.69 0.03 7.75
CA LYS A 18 -6.75 -0.06 6.76
C LYS A 18 -6.76 1.24 5.95
N LEU A 19 -6.45 1.13 4.68
CA LEU A 19 -6.41 2.25 3.75
C LEU A 19 -7.52 2.13 2.71
N ARG A 20 -8.04 3.27 2.32
CA ARG A 20 -8.89 3.45 1.17
C ARG A 20 -8.12 4.24 0.11
N VAL A 21 -7.95 3.62 -1.04
CA VAL A 21 -7.28 4.23 -2.20
C VAL A 21 -8.33 4.52 -3.25
N THR A 22 -8.42 5.77 -3.67
CA THR A 22 -9.27 6.20 -4.77
C THR A 22 -8.40 6.68 -5.93
N CYS A 23 -8.62 6.17 -7.13
CA CYS A 23 -7.88 6.54 -8.33
C CYS A 23 -8.81 6.61 -9.55
N PRO A 24 -8.61 7.54 -10.48
CA PRO A 24 -9.36 7.55 -11.73
C PRO A 24 -8.99 6.35 -12.60
N THR A 25 -10.00 5.70 -13.18
CA THR A 25 -9.88 4.51 -14.04
C THR A 25 -8.99 4.75 -15.28
N SER A 26 -8.86 5.99 -15.73
CA SER A 26 -7.94 6.38 -16.82
C SER A 26 -6.46 6.19 -16.47
N VAL A 27 -6.10 6.29 -15.18
CA VAL A 27 -4.72 6.13 -14.70
C VAL A 27 -4.40 4.68 -14.39
N LEU A 28 -5.40 3.90 -13.98
CA LEU A 28 -5.22 2.49 -13.60
C LEU A 28 -4.55 1.65 -14.68
N LYS A 29 -4.84 1.90 -15.96
CA LYS A 29 -4.30 1.17 -17.11
C LYS A 29 -2.91 1.66 -17.55
N GLN A 30 -2.42 2.75 -16.97
CA GLN A 30 -1.10 3.28 -17.32
C GLN A 30 -0.03 2.32 -16.82
N ALA A 31 0.97 2.09 -17.67
CA ALA A 31 2.18 1.39 -17.26
C ALA A 31 3.01 2.32 -16.37
N ILE A 32 3.50 1.77 -15.27
CA ILE A 32 4.40 2.46 -14.35
C ILE A 32 5.78 2.48 -15.00
N LYS A 33 6.22 3.66 -15.48
CA LYS A 33 7.56 3.82 -16.05
C LYS A 33 8.63 4.04 -15.00
N THR A 34 8.23 4.21 -13.73
CA THR A 34 9.12 4.49 -12.62
C THR A 34 8.97 3.36 -11.62
N ALA A 35 9.94 2.44 -11.60
CA ALA A 35 10.00 1.40 -10.59
C ALA A 35 10.18 2.08 -9.21
N PRO A 36 9.30 1.84 -8.22
CA PRO A 36 9.55 2.29 -6.86
C PRO A 36 10.79 1.53 -6.35
N LYS A 37 11.75 2.26 -5.80
CA LYS A 37 12.93 1.67 -5.17
C LYS A 37 12.47 0.76 -4.03
N ALA A 38 12.74 -0.53 -4.20
CA ALA A 38 12.48 -1.57 -3.23
C ALA A 38 13.03 -1.21 -1.85
N GLN A 39 12.19 -1.36 -0.82
CA GLN A 39 12.70 -1.66 0.53
C GLN A 39 13.30 -3.07 0.49
N PRO A 40 14.46 -3.32 1.13
CA PRO A 40 15.13 -4.60 1.07
C PRO A 40 14.39 -5.60 1.97
N GLY A 41 13.63 -6.54 1.40
CA GLY A 41 12.98 -7.60 2.19
C GLY A 41 11.84 -8.37 1.51
N THR A 42 11.24 -7.87 0.43
CA THR A 42 10.19 -8.61 -0.30
C THR A 42 10.77 -9.20 -1.57
N GLU A 43 10.82 -10.54 -1.60
CA GLU A 43 11.21 -11.34 -2.75
C GLU A 43 10.47 -10.91 -4.03
N GLU A 44 11.22 -10.98 -5.12
CA GLU A 44 10.86 -10.53 -6.46
C GLU A 44 9.51 -11.09 -6.94
N LYS A 45 8.49 -10.22 -7.01
CA LYS A 45 7.46 -10.29 -8.06
C LYS A 45 7.52 -9.03 -8.90
N GLY A 46 8.66 -8.86 -9.57
CA GLY A 46 8.76 -7.97 -10.71
C GLY A 46 8.04 -8.59 -11.90
N SER A 47 6.92 -8.01 -12.29
CA SER A 47 6.38 -8.15 -13.65
C SER A 47 5.48 -6.97 -13.96
N SER A 48 6.05 -5.94 -14.58
CA SER A 48 5.39 -4.92 -15.42
C SER A 48 3.88 -4.75 -15.23
N GLY A 49 3.50 -4.29 -14.04
CA GLY A 49 2.11 -4.10 -13.66
C GLY A 49 1.58 -2.76 -14.16
N THR A 50 0.28 -2.66 -14.36
CA THR A 50 -0.38 -1.35 -14.48
C THR A 50 -0.39 -0.65 -13.11
N VAL A 51 -0.75 0.64 -13.02
CA VAL A 51 -0.85 1.34 -11.72
C VAL A 51 -1.73 0.57 -10.73
N LYS A 52 -2.78 -0.09 -11.21
CA LYS A 52 -3.64 -0.96 -10.40
C LYS A 52 -2.85 -2.10 -9.74
N ASP A 53 -2.02 -2.79 -10.51
CA ASP A 53 -1.27 -3.97 -10.04
C ASP A 53 -0.24 -3.59 -8.98
N ALA A 54 0.45 -2.46 -9.15
CA ALA A 54 1.35 -1.97 -8.11
C ALA A 54 0.63 -1.58 -6.84
N ILE A 55 -0.51 -0.87 -6.92
CA ILE A 55 -1.32 -0.53 -5.73
C ILE A 55 -1.73 -1.79 -4.98
N LEU A 56 -2.22 -2.81 -5.70
CA LEU A 56 -2.60 -4.09 -5.11
C LEU A 56 -1.39 -4.83 -4.52
N GLY A 57 -0.18 -4.64 -5.07
CA GLY A 57 1.05 -5.19 -4.52
C GLY A 57 1.50 -4.57 -3.19
N PHE A 58 1.06 -3.36 -2.86
CA PHE A 58 1.28 -2.75 -1.54
C PHE A 58 0.26 -3.20 -0.48
N MET A 59 -0.87 -3.76 -0.89
CA MET A 59 -1.90 -4.27 0.01
C MET A 59 -1.58 -5.70 0.44
N GLU A 60 -1.46 -5.93 1.75
CA GLU A 60 -1.28 -7.28 2.30
C GLU A 60 -2.59 -8.07 2.23
N LYS A 61 -3.72 -7.39 2.42
CA LYS A 61 -5.06 -7.97 2.27
C LYS A 61 -5.99 -6.98 1.61
N ILE A 62 -6.67 -7.39 0.55
CA ILE A 62 -7.67 -6.57 -0.12
C ILE A 62 -9.05 -6.96 0.43
N GLU A 63 -9.77 -6.00 0.99
CA GLU A 63 -11.11 -6.20 1.53
C GLU A 63 -12.20 -5.88 0.51
N SER A 64 -12.03 -4.82 -0.28
CA SER A 64 -13.01 -4.41 -1.27
C SER A 64 -12.35 -3.72 -2.46
N GLN A 65 -12.96 -3.89 -3.64
CA GLN A 65 -12.56 -3.24 -4.89
C GLN A 65 -13.82 -2.89 -5.65
N ASP A 66 -14.06 -1.60 -5.81
CA ASP A 66 -15.25 -1.08 -6.46
C ASP A 66 -14.86 -0.10 -7.56
N THR A 67 -15.65 -0.09 -8.63
CA THR A 67 -15.48 0.87 -9.72
C THR A 67 -16.77 1.65 -9.87
N LEU A 68 -16.74 2.93 -9.50
CA LEU A 68 -17.88 3.82 -9.60
C LEU A 68 -17.67 4.78 -10.77
N GLY A 69 -18.27 4.45 -11.92
CA GLY A 69 -18.16 5.26 -13.14
C GLY A 69 -16.71 5.39 -13.61
N ALA A 70 -16.13 6.59 -13.46
CA ALA A 70 -14.77 6.90 -13.87
C ALA A 70 -13.73 6.73 -12.74
N GLU A 71 -14.15 6.42 -11.52
CA GLU A 71 -13.30 6.28 -10.34
C GLU A 71 -13.25 4.82 -9.88
N TRP A 72 -12.10 4.40 -9.40
CA TRP A 72 -11.86 3.10 -8.80
C TRP A 72 -11.45 3.31 -7.35
N GLU A 73 -12.08 2.55 -6.48
CA GLU A 73 -11.82 2.54 -5.05
C GLU A 73 -11.36 1.14 -4.64
N ALA A 74 -10.31 1.07 -3.83
CA ALA A 74 -9.89 -0.16 -3.19
C ALA A 74 -9.66 0.07 -1.70
N VAL A 75 -10.17 -0.84 -0.89
CA VAL A 75 -9.99 -0.86 0.56
C VAL A 75 -9.20 -2.10 0.93
N GLY A 76 -8.14 -1.93 1.70
CA GLY A 76 -7.29 -3.03 2.11
C GLY A 76 -6.37 -2.70 3.28
N LEU A 77 -5.80 -3.76 3.85
CA LEU A 77 -4.78 -3.71 4.88
C LEU A 77 -3.42 -3.52 4.23
N VAL A 78 -2.67 -2.55 4.73
CA VAL A 78 -1.34 -2.17 4.26
C VAL A 78 -0.40 -2.10 5.46
N GLU A 79 0.85 -2.51 5.25
CA GLU A 79 1.86 -2.33 6.29
C GLU A 79 2.24 -0.85 6.44
N PRO A 80 2.47 -0.35 7.67
CA PRO A 80 2.72 1.06 7.93
C PRO A 80 4.02 1.54 7.26
N GLY A 81 5.00 0.64 7.08
CA GLY A 81 6.22 0.91 6.32
C GLY A 81 6.00 1.07 4.81
N ALA A 82 4.89 0.56 4.27
CA ALA A 82 4.51 0.64 2.87
C ALA A 82 3.63 1.86 2.54
N PHE A 83 2.95 2.45 3.54
CA PHE A 83 2.05 3.60 3.37
C PHE A 83 2.69 4.76 2.60
N LYS A 84 3.92 5.14 2.99
CA LYS A 84 4.63 6.25 2.34
C LYS A 84 4.91 5.96 0.86
N GLY A 85 5.37 4.76 0.53
CA GLY A 85 5.67 4.36 -0.84
C GLY A 85 4.40 4.28 -1.72
N LEU A 86 3.30 3.80 -1.15
CA LEU A 86 2.00 3.77 -1.81
C LEU A 86 1.49 5.20 -2.10
N ASN A 87 1.61 6.10 -1.12
CA ASN A 87 1.21 7.49 -1.30
C ASN A 87 2.04 8.20 -2.39
N GLU A 88 3.37 8.04 -2.38
CA GLU A 88 4.25 8.59 -3.43
C GLU A 88 3.93 8.02 -4.83
N LEU A 89 3.61 6.72 -4.93
CA LEU A 89 3.20 6.10 -6.18
C LEU A 89 1.90 6.74 -6.70
N ILE A 90 0.90 6.90 -5.84
CA ILE A 90 -0.41 7.43 -6.23
C ILE A 90 -0.27 8.89 -6.63
N GLU A 91 0.42 9.72 -5.86
CA GLU A 91 0.66 11.12 -6.21
C GLU A 91 1.39 11.26 -7.56
N GLY A 92 2.45 10.46 -7.77
CA GLY A 92 3.24 10.48 -8.99
C GLY A 92 2.50 9.99 -10.23
N GLN A 93 1.75 8.88 -10.12
CA GLN A 93 1.05 8.27 -11.25
C GLN A 93 -0.28 8.96 -11.58
N THR A 94 -1.00 9.44 -10.56
CA THR A 94 -2.29 10.11 -10.76
C THR A 94 -2.16 11.62 -10.99
N LYS A 95 -0.93 12.18 -10.90
CA LYS A 95 -0.67 13.63 -10.96
C LYS A 95 -1.53 14.39 -9.95
N GLY A 96 -1.65 13.84 -8.73
CA GLY A 96 -2.46 14.40 -7.64
C GLY A 96 -3.97 14.22 -7.76
N ARG A 97 -4.47 13.37 -8.68
CA ARG A 97 -5.91 13.05 -8.81
C ARG A 97 -6.36 11.85 -8.00
N GLY A 98 -5.43 11.04 -7.49
CA GLY A 98 -5.70 9.94 -6.59
C GLY A 98 -5.68 10.42 -5.14
N ASN A 99 -6.43 9.72 -4.30
CA ASN A 99 -6.52 10.00 -2.88
C ASN A 99 -6.20 8.73 -2.07
N VAL A 100 -5.49 8.89 -0.96
CA VAL A 100 -5.24 7.83 0.02
C VAL A 100 -5.81 8.31 1.34
N GLU A 101 -6.80 7.59 1.85
CA GLU A 101 -7.44 7.88 3.12
C GLU A 101 -7.17 6.74 4.08
N VAL A 102 -6.78 7.07 5.31
CA VAL A 102 -6.59 6.08 6.38
C VAL A 102 -7.93 5.87 7.06
N LEU A 103 -8.53 4.69 6.87
CA LEU A 103 -9.78 4.32 7.53
C LEU A 103 -9.51 3.85 8.97
N GLU A 104 -8.43 3.09 9.19
CA GLU A 104 -8.07 2.58 10.51
C GLU A 104 -6.55 2.52 10.66
N MET A 105 -6.03 3.12 11.73
CA MET A 105 -4.58 3.20 11.99
C MET A 105 -4.03 1.96 12.72
N ALA A 106 -4.88 1.03 13.16
CA ALA A 106 -4.53 -0.03 14.10
C ALA A 106 -5.38 -1.30 13.90
N VAL A 107 -5.20 -2.01 12.79
CA VAL A 107 -5.64 -3.41 12.67
C VAL A 107 -4.57 -4.27 13.33
N GLY A 108 -4.67 -4.43 14.65
CA GLY A 108 -3.70 -5.19 15.43
C GLY A 108 -3.63 -4.79 16.90
N ALA A 109 -4.79 -4.75 17.58
CA ALA A 109 -4.84 -4.67 19.04
C ALA A 109 -6.11 -5.25 19.68
N ASP A 110 -6.91 -6.06 18.98
CA ASP A 110 -8.05 -6.77 19.60
C ASP A 110 -8.27 -8.12 18.89
N GLU A 111 -7.43 -9.11 19.22
CA GLU A 111 -7.76 -10.38 19.91
C GLU A 111 -6.56 -11.35 19.89
#